data_AF-A0A1I7WRR0-F1
#
_entry.id   AF-A0A1I7WRR0-F1
#
_cell.length_a   1.000
_cell.length_b   1.000
_cell.length_c   1.000
_cell.angle_alpha   90.00
_cell.angle_beta   90.00
_cell.angle_gamma   90.00
#
_symmetry.space_group_name_H-M   'P 1'
#
loop_
_entity.id
_entity.type
_entity.pdbx_description
1 polymer ?
#
loop_
_entity_poly.entity_id
_entity_poly.type
_entity_poly.pdbx_seq_one_letter_code
_entity_poly.pdbx_strand_id
1 'polypeptide(L)'
;MMRTDALMDMVNSMTDDVALVTQVPYSNDRLGFAGTLEQAFGGVLAEDYFIGVALMKRGWKSAISTHPALQNSADPSVSKFHARIRRWMKLRIAMLPHMMLVEPLQDCFISGLLGSLSAWYLFGINFILYSIIHCFAWFLCDYALIRTLQNGPLSYSIIDFGKGWVVREGLAPVIYIRALINPNIEWRNGRFRLHWGGQIKAS
;
A
#
# COMPACT_ATOMS: atom_id res chain seq x y z
N MET A 1 14.10 -6.84 29.07
CA MET A 1 14.42 -7.56 30.33
C MET A 1 13.20 -7.46 31.23
N MET A 2 12.72 -8.57 31.81
CA MET A 2 11.54 -8.58 32.68
C MET A 2 11.77 -7.63 33.87
N ARG A 3 10.76 -6.81 34.22
CA ARG A 3 10.82 -5.93 35.41
C ARG A 3 11.04 -6.83 36.63
N THR A 4 12.00 -6.52 37.49
CA THR A 4 12.43 -7.42 38.60
C THR A 4 11.32 -7.72 39.59
N ASP A 5 10.30 -6.87 39.64
CA ASP A 5 9.09 -6.98 40.44
C ASP A 5 7.93 -7.67 39.72
N ALA A 6 7.99 -7.89 38.40
CA ALA A 6 6.91 -8.52 37.65
C ALA A 6 6.65 -9.97 38.09
N LEU A 7 7.68 -10.70 38.53
CA LEU A 7 7.53 -12.04 39.09
C LEU A 7 6.86 -11.97 40.48
N MET A 8 7.29 -11.03 41.32
CA MET A 8 6.68 -10.86 42.66
C MET A 8 5.23 -10.38 42.57
N ASP A 9 4.90 -9.57 41.56
CA ASP A 9 3.52 -9.16 41.27
C ASP A 9 2.63 -10.36 40.91
N MET A 10 3.14 -11.29 40.08
CA MET A 10 2.42 -12.54 39.79
C MET A 10 2.24 -13.41 41.04
N VAL A 11 3.30 -13.57 41.84
CA VAL A 11 3.25 -14.38 43.06
C VAL A 11 2.28 -13.78 44.09
N ASN A 12 2.30 -12.45 44.27
CA ASN A 12 1.35 -11.76 45.15
C ASN A 12 -0.10 -11.84 44.67
N SER A 13 -0.31 -12.08 43.37
CA SER A 13 -1.64 -12.26 42.77
C SER A 13 -2.17 -13.70 42.90
N MET A 14 -1.36 -14.64 43.40
CA MET A 14 -1.78 -16.03 43.67
C MET A 14 -2.33 -16.16 45.10
N THR A 15 -3.59 -15.77 45.29
CA THR A 15 -4.34 -15.99 46.55
C THR A 15 -5.00 -17.37 46.56
N ASP A 16 -5.42 -17.85 47.74
CA ASP A 16 -5.99 -19.21 47.94
C ASP A 16 -7.24 -19.51 47.06
N ASP A 17 -7.87 -18.47 46.51
CA ASP A 17 -9.05 -18.51 45.65
C ASP A 17 -8.77 -18.27 44.16
N VAL A 18 -7.51 -18.12 43.74
CA VAL A 18 -7.13 -17.83 42.34
C VAL A 18 -6.42 -19.01 41.69
N ALA A 19 -7.13 -19.69 40.78
CA ALA A 19 -6.64 -20.88 40.08
C ALA A 19 -5.64 -20.57 38.93
N LEU A 20 -5.62 -19.34 38.41
CA LEU A 20 -4.74 -18.96 37.30
C LEU A 20 -4.49 -17.45 37.31
N VAL A 21 -3.23 -17.06 37.46
CA VAL A 21 -2.78 -15.69 37.26
C VAL A 21 -2.25 -15.56 35.83
N THR A 22 -2.90 -14.72 35.02
CA THR A 22 -2.43 -14.37 33.67
C THR A 22 -1.97 -12.92 33.64
N GLN A 23 -0.94 -12.62 32.86
CA GLN A 23 -0.51 -11.26 32.58
C GLN A 23 -0.90 -10.86 31.16
N VAL A 24 -1.18 -9.58 30.96
CA VAL A 24 -1.35 -9.01 29.62
C VAL A 24 0.00 -9.13 28.89
N PRO A 25 0.07 -9.76 27.70
CA PRO A 25 1.34 -9.94 27.01
C PRO A 25 1.90 -8.57 26.61
N TYR A 26 3.08 -8.24 27.13
CA TYR A 26 3.93 -7.17 26.61
C TYR A 26 5.11 -7.81 25.89
N SER A 27 5.27 -7.51 24.60
CA SER A 27 6.34 -8.05 23.76
C SER A 27 7.70 -7.70 24.37
N ASN A 28 8.46 -8.72 24.76
CA ASN A 28 9.82 -8.58 25.25
C ASN A 28 10.68 -7.96 24.14
N ASP A 29 11.41 -6.88 24.44
CA ASP A 29 12.35 -6.24 23.51
C ASP A 29 13.31 -7.31 22.95
N ARG A 30 13.13 -7.71 21.69
CA ARG A 30 14.14 -8.50 20.99
C ARG A 30 15.43 -7.68 20.99
N LEU A 31 16.49 -8.18 21.64
CA LEU A 31 17.78 -7.50 21.61
C LEU A 31 18.32 -7.47 20.16
N GLY A 32 18.81 -6.30 19.74
CA GLY A 32 19.37 -6.08 18.41
C GLY A 32 18.50 -5.22 17.50
N PHE A 33 19.03 -4.90 16.33
CA PHE A 33 18.45 -3.94 15.38
C PHE A 33 16.98 -4.23 15.02
N ALA A 34 16.64 -5.50 14.80
CA ALA A 34 15.28 -5.91 14.43
C ALA A 34 14.24 -5.60 15.52
N GLY A 35 14.59 -5.80 16.80
CA GLY A 35 13.65 -5.50 17.89
C GLY A 35 13.49 -4.01 18.13
N THR A 36 14.55 -3.22 17.96
CA THR A 36 14.44 -1.74 17.99
C THR A 36 13.56 -1.22 16.84
N LEU A 37 13.63 -1.81 15.65
CA LEU A 37 12.75 -1.47 14.55
C LEU A 37 11.28 -1.81 14.86
N GLU A 38 11.03 -3.01 15.39
CA GLU A 38 9.68 -3.45 15.77
C GLU A 38 9.07 -2.54 16.85
N GLN A 39 9.87 -2.11 17.83
CA GLN A 39 9.43 -1.18 18.87
C GLN A 39 9.17 0.24 18.32
N ALA A 40 9.98 0.70 17.36
CA ALA A 40 9.84 2.04 16.79
C ALA A 40 8.73 2.16 15.74
N PHE A 41 8.44 1.08 15.01
CA PHE A 41 7.54 1.09 13.84
C PHE A 41 6.37 0.10 13.93
N GLY A 42 6.25 -0.73 14.96
CA GLY A 42 5.13 -1.69 15.09
C GLY A 42 3.74 -1.07 15.23
N GLY A 43 3.67 0.24 15.48
CA GLY A 43 2.42 1.02 15.51
C GLY A 43 1.93 1.52 14.15
N VAL A 44 2.59 1.17 13.04
CA VAL A 44 2.23 1.56 11.68
C VAL A 44 2.18 0.32 10.76
N LEU A 45 1.21 0.26 9.84
CA LEU A 45 1.12 -0.85 8.88
C LEU A 45 2.15 -0.78 7.75
N ALA A 46 2.70 0.41 7.50
CA ALA A 46 3.67 0.69 6.43
C ALA A 46 5.06 0.95 7.04
N GLU A 47 5.56 0.00 7.81
CA GLU A 47 6.80 0.08 8.58
C GLU A 47 8.01 0.43 7.68
N ASP A 48 8.09 -0.21 6.51
CA ASP A 48 9.12 -0.03 5.49
C ASP A 48 9.25 1.43 5.03
N TYR A 49 8.11 2.08 4.79
CA TYR A 49 8.08 3.50 4.44
C TYR A 49 8.64 4.38 5.56
N PHE A 50 8.21 4.17 6.80
CA PHE A 50 8.63 5.02 7.92
C PHE A 50 10.10 4.80 8.29
N ILE A 51 10.61 3.59 8.12
CA ILE A 51 12.05 3.30 8.21
C ILE A 51 12.82 4.13 7.16
N GLY A 52 12.36 4.10 5.91
CA GLY A 52 12.97 4.89 4.82
C GLY A 52 12.99 6.39 5.12
N VAL A 53 11.87 6.94 5.60
CA VAL A 53 11.77 8.36 6.01
C VAL A 53 12.73 8.67 7.17
N ALA A 54 12.83 7.79 8.17
CA ALA A 54 13.73 8.00 9.31
C ALA A 54 15.21 7.98 8.91
N LEU A 55 15.60 7.10 7.99
CA LEU A 55 16.95 7.07 7.43
C LEU A 55 17.24 8.32 6.59
N MET A 56 16.32 8.73 5.73
CA MET A 56 16.45 9.95 4.94
C MET A 56 16.63 11.19 5.82
N LYS A 57 15.85 11.32 6.91
CA LYS A 57 15.98 12.43 7.88
C LYS A 57 17.34 12.48 8.58
N ARG A 58 18.05 11.36 8.64
CA ARG A 58 19.42 11.25 9.19
C ARG A 58 20.50 11.48 8.12
N GLY A 59 20.13 11.88 6.91
CA GLY A 59 21.05 12.19 5.82
C GLY A 59 21.47 10.98 4.98
N TRP A 60 20.87 9.80 5.21
CA TRP A 60 21.15 8.62 4.38
C TRP A 60 20.47 8.72 3.02
N LYS A 61 21.15 8.23 1.98
CA LYS A 61 20.62 8.20 0.62
C LYS A 61 19.88 6.88 0.36
N SER A 62 18.81 6.94 -0.42
CA SER A 62 18.12 5.76 -0.95
C SER A 62 18.54 5.52 -2.39
N ALA A 63 18.66 4.26 -2.79
CA ALA A 63 18.95 3.84 -4.17
C ALA A 63 17.98 2.72 -4.56
N ILE A 64 17.58 2.68 -5.83
CA ILE A 64 16.69 1.65 -6.38
C ILE A 64 17.51 0.75 -7.30
N SER A 65 17.42 -0.56 -7.10
CA SER A 65 18.03 -1.56 -7.98
C SER A 65 17.38 -1.53 -9.36
N THR A 66 18.16 -1.75 -10.41
CA THR A 66 17.68 -1.91 -11.79
C THR A 66 16.87 -3.18 -11.98
N HIS A 67 17.09 -4.21 -11.15
CA HIS A 67 16.40 -5.48 -11.22
C HIS A 67 15.26 -5.57 -10.19
N PRO A 68 14.08 -6.07 -10.59
CA PRO A 68 12.97 -6.26 -9.67
C PRO A 68 13.29 -7.36 -8.65
N ALA A 69 12.82 -7.17 -7.41
CA ALA A 69 12.89 -8.21 -6.39
C ALA A 69 11.83 -9.29 -6.66
N LEU A 70 12.23 -10.56 -6.65
CA LEU A 70 11.31 -11.68 -6.75
C LEU A 70 10.49 -11.77 -5.45
N GLN A 71 9.17 -11.70 -5.58
CA GLN A 71 8.24 -11.84 -4.45
C GLN A 71 7.51 -13.19 -4.58
N ASN A 72 7.27 -13.85 -3.45
CA ASN A 72 6.45 -15.06 -3.42
C ASN A 72 5.08 -14.82 -4.09
N SER A 73 4.66 -15.78 -4.90
CA SER A 73 3.37 -15.77 -5.56
C SER A 73 2.24 -15.74 -4.53
N ALA A 74 1.49 -14.66 -4.50
CA ALA A 74 0.24 -14.61 -3.75
C ALA A 74 -0.85 -15.37 -4.51
N ASP A 75 -1.90 -15.76 -3.80
CA ASP A 75 -3.12 -16.31 -4.42
C ASP A 75 -3.65 -15.34 -5.51
N PRO A 76 -3.84 -15.82 -6.76
CA PRO A 76 -4.09 -14.98 -7.93
C PRO A 76 -5.54 -14.48 -8.07
N SER A 77 -6.39 -14.64 -7.05
CA SER A 77 -7.78 -14.18 -7.11
C SER A 77 -7.93 -12.65 -7.22
N VAL A 78 -8.87 -12.21 -8.06
CA VAL A 78 -9.20 -10.79 -8.28
C VAL A 78 -9.63 -10.09 -7.00
N SER A 79 -10.35 -10.79 -6.11
CA SER A 79 -10.78 -10.25 -4.82
C SER A 79 -9.59 -9.92 -3.91
N LYS A 80 -8.58 -10.79 -3.85
CA LYS A 80 -7.33 -10.56 -3.10
C LYS A 80 -6.50 -9.45 -3.73
N PHE A 81 -6.44 -9.39 -5.06
CA PHE A 81 -5.81 -8.27 -5.77
C PHE A 81 -6.47 -6.93 -5.39
N HIS A 82 -7.80 -6.82 -5.51
CA HIS A 82 -8.51 -5.60 -5.13
C HIS A 82 -8.36 -5.28 -3.64
N ALA A 83 -8.36 -6.27 -2.75
CA ALA A 83 -8.13 -6.05 -1.33
C ALA A 83 -6.72 -5.50 -1.06
N ARG A 84 -5.70 -5.96 -1.80
CA ARG A 84 -4.33 -5.45 -1.73
C ARG A 84 -4.28 -3.98 -2.19
N ILE A 85 -4.81 -3.66 -3.36
CA ILE A 85 -4.79 -2.29 -3.90
C ILE A 85 -5.55 -1.33 -2.98
N ARG A 86 -6.76 -1.70 -2.51
CA ARG A 86 -7.51 -0.88 -1.54
C ARG A 86 -6.72 -0.61 -0.26
N ARG A 87 -6.01 -1.61 0.27
CA ARG A 87 -5.20 -1.43 1.49
C ARG A 87 -4.08 -0.42 1.26
N TRP A 88 -3.34 -0.58 0.17
CA TRP A 88 -2.24 0.33 -0.19
C TRP A 88 -2.73 1.76 -0.38
N MET A 89 -3.87 1.91 -1.05
CA MET A 89 -4.53 3.21 -1.25
C MET A 89 -4.85 3.90 0.08
N LYS A 90 -5.53 3.19 1.00
CA LYS A 90 -5.85 3.70 2.35
C LYS A 90 -4.60 4.13 3.11
N LEU A 91 -3.55 3.29 3.09
CA LEU A 91 -2.28 3.59 3.74
C LEU A 91 -1.66 4.87 3.21
N ARG A 92 -1.54 5.01 1.90
CA ARG A 92 -0.96 6.21 1.27
C ARG A 92 -1.73 7.47 1.62
N ILE A 93 -3.05 7.43 1.54
CA ILE A 93 -3.89 8.59 1.91
C ILE A 93 -3.63 8.98 3.37
N ALA A 94 -3.61 8.02 4.29
CA ALA A 94 -3.39 8.32 5.71
C ALA A 94 -1.97 8.81 6.03
N MET A 95 -0.96 8.33 5.29
CA MET A 95 0.45 8.68 5.49
C MET A 95 0.83 10.00 4.81
N LEU A 96 0.27 10.27 3.63
CA LEU A 96 0.55 11.42 2.76
C LEU A 96 -0.76 11.98 2.19
N PRO A 97 -1.48 12.83 2.95
CA PRO A 97 -2.83 13.27 2.57
C PRO A 97 -2.93 13.99 1.22
N HIS A 98 -1.86 14.64 0.76
CA HIS A 98 -1.83 15.27 -0.57
C HIS A 98 -1.94 14.26 -1.71
N MET A 99 -1.55 13.00 -1.49
CA MET A 99 -1.72 11.91 -2.47
C MET A 99 -3.20 11.65 -2.76
N MET A 100 -4.10 12.09 -1.88
CA MET A 100 -5.55 12.04 -2.12
C MET A 100 -5.98 12.82 -3.37
N LEU A 101 -5.24 13.87 -3.72
CA LEU A 101 -5.54 14.69 -4.90
C LEU A 101 -4.67 14.27 -6.09
N VAL A 102 -3.40 13.96 -5.83
CA VAL A 102 -2.43 13.69 -6.89
C VAL A 102 -2.68 12.34 -7.57
N GLU A 103 -3.06 11.29 -6.82
CA GLU A 103 -3.22 9.96 -7.42
C GLU A 103 -4.33 9.89 -8.48
N PRO A 104 -5.56 10.38 -8.23
CA PRO A 104 -6.61 10.34 -9.27
C PRO A 104 -6.27 11.15 -10.52
N LEU A 105 -5.45 12.19 -10.40
CA LEU A 105 -5.03 13.01 -11.52
C LEU A 105 -4.02 12.31 -12.43
N GLN A 106 -3.32 11.30 -11.91
CA GLN A 106 -2.31 10.51 -12.62
C GLN A 106 -2.91 9.31 -13.36
N ASP A 107 -4.19 8.99 -13.16
CA ASP A 107 -4.85 7.89 -13.87
C ASP A 107 -5.05 8.23 -15.36
N CYS A 108 -5.02 7.20 -16.22
CA CYS A 108 -5.08 7.32 -17.67
C CYS A 108 -6.24 8.21 -18.14
N PHE A 109 -7.45 7.99 -17.60
CA PHE A 109 -8.65 8.69 -18.03
C PHE A 109 -8.73 10.14 -17.56
N ILE A 110 -8.37 10.42 -16.30
CA ILE A 110 -8.43 11.78 -15.76
C ILE A 110 -7.30 12.63 -16.37
N SER A 111 -6.08 12.08 -16.43
CA SER A 111 -4.96 12.70 -17.12
C SER A 111 -5.28 12.94 -18.60
N GLY A 112 -5.90 11.95 -19.26
CA GLY A 112 -6.31 12.06 -20.66
C GLY A 112 -7.37 13.13 -20.90
N LEU A 113 -8.36 13.25 -20.01
CA LEU A 113 -9.39 14.28 -20.07
C LEU A 113 -8.82 15.69 -19.87
N LEU A 114 -7.95 15.87 -18.87
CA LEU A 114 -7.31 17.17 -18.64
C LEU A 114 -6.38 17.55 -19.79
N GLY A 115 -5.63 16.58 -20.32
CA GLY A 115 -4.77 16.75 -21.48
C GLY A 115 -5.55 17.11 -22.73
N SER A 116 -6.65 16.42 -23.02
CA SER A 116 -7.48 16.68 -24.20
C SER A 116 -8.21 18.02 -24.13
N LEU A 117 -8.72 18.42 -22.95
CA LEU A 117 -9.28 19.75 -22.73
C LEU A 117 -8.25 20.85 -22.96
N SER A 118 -7.04 20.67 -22.42
CA SER A 118 -5.94 21.63 -22.56
C SER A 118 -5.49 21.75 -24.01
N ALA A 119 -5.33 20.61 -24.70
CA ALA A 119 -4.91 20.58 -26.10
C ALA A 119 -5.95 21.19 -27.04
N TRP A 120 -7.23 20.96 -26.76
CA TRP A 120 -8.33 21.58 -27.48
C TRP A 120 -8.36 23.10 -27.28
N TYR A 121 -8.25 23.56 -26.02
CA TYR A 121 -8.31 24.99 -25.70
C TYR A 121 -7.11 25.78 -26.23
N LEU A 122 -5.89 25.25 -26.08
CA LEU A 122 -4.66 25.97 -26.41
C LEU A 122 -4.25 25.86 -27.89
N PHE A 123 -4.51 24.70 -28.51
CA PHE A 123 -3.98 24.38 -29.84
C PHE A 123 -5.08 24.03 -30.86
N GLY A 124 -6.35 24.02 -30.45
CA GLY A 124 -7.46 23.62 -31.32
C GLY A 124 -7.44 22.14 -31.72
N ILE A 125 -6.66 21.30 -31.02
CA ILE A 125 -6.56 19.87 -31.34
C ILE A 125 -7.90 19.20 -31.07
N ASN A 126 -8.31 18.29 -31.97
CA ASN A 126 -9.54 17.54 -31.81
C ASN A 126 -9.50 16.69 -30.51
N PHE A 127 -10.46 16.94 -29.64
CA PHE A 127 -10.58 16.30 -28.31
C PHE A 127 -10.60 14.77 -28.38
N ILE A 128 -11.37 14.21 -29.32
CA ILE A 128 -11.54 12.76 -29.47
C ILE A 128 -10.23 12.14 -29.98
N LEU A 129 -9.61 12.76 -30.99
CA LEU A 129 -8.34 12.29 -31.54
C LEU A 129 -7.24 12.27 -30.48
N TYR A 130 -7.10 13.34 -29.69
CA TYR A 130 -6.15 13.38 -28.57
C TYR A 130 -6.42 12.22 -27.60
N SER A 131 -7.68 12.04 -27.21
CA SER A 131 -8.06 11.03 -26.21
C SER A 131 -7.74 9.61 -26.69
N ILE A 132 -7.97 9.30 -27.97
CA ILE A 132 -7.62 7.99 -28.57
C ILE A 132 -6.11 7.78 -28.56
N ILE A 133 -5.34 8.77 -29.02
CA ILE A 133 -3.87 8.69 -29.08
C ILE A 133 -3.28 8.54 -27.67
N HIS A 134 -3.78 9.33 -26.71
CA HIS A 134 -3.36 9.26 -25.30
C HIS A 134 -3.60 7.88 -24.70
N CYS A 135 -4.83 7.36 -24.80
CA CYS A 135 -5.16 6.03 -24.27
C CYS A 135 -4.34 4.92 -24.94
N PHE A 136 -4.10 5.01 -26.24
CA PHE A 136 -3.27 4.05 -26.96
C PHE A 136 -1.81 4.11 -26.53
N ALA A 137 -1.24 5.32 -26.40
CA ALA A 137 0.11 5.51 -25.89
C ALA A 137 0.27 4.97 -24.46
N TRP A 138 -0.71 5.23 -23.60
CA TRP A 138 -0.74 4.71 -22.23
C TRP A 138 -0.75 3.19 -22.19
N PHE A 139 -1.61 2.57 -22.99
CA PHE A 139 -1.68 1.12 -23.14
C PHE A 139 -0.34 0.52 -23.59
N LEU A 140 0.33 1.15 -24.56
CA LEU A 140 1.65 0.72 -25.02
C LEU A 140 2.71 0.84 -23.93
N CYS A 141 2.72 1.92 -23.16
CA CYS A 141 3.62 2.10 -22.03
C CYS A 141 3.41 1.02 -20.96
N ASP A 142 2.17 0.72 -20.60
CA ASP A 142 1.86 -0.34 -19.64
C ASP A 142 2.23 -1.74 -20.16
N TYR A 143 2.02 -1.99 -21.45
CA TYR A 143 2.45 -3.23 -22.10
C TYR A 143 3.98 -3.37 -22.10
N ALA A 144 4.71 -2.29 -22.41
CA ALA A 144 6.16 -2.27 -22.35
C ALA A 144 6.68 -2.48 -20.92
N LEU A 145 6.02 -1.89 -19.92
CA LEU A 145 6.36 -2.04 -18.51
C LEU A 145 6.24 -3.50 -18.06
N ILE A 146 5.11 -4.17 -18.34
CA ILE A 146 4.92 -5.57 -17.91
C ILE A 146 5.88 -6.52 -18.63
N ARG A 147 6.20 -6.26 -19.90
CA ARG A 147 7.19 -7.03 -20.66
C ARG A 147 8.59 -6.88 -20.07
N THR A 148 8.94 -5.68 -19.64
CA THR A 148 10.23 -5.40 -18.99
C THR A 148 10.30 -6.06 -17.62
N LEU A 149 9.22 -6.01 -16.83
CA LEU A 149 9.15 -6.66 -15.51
C LEU A 149 9.23 -8.18 -15.59
N GLN A 150 8.58 -8.79 -16.59
CA GLN A 150 8.64 -10.24 -16.80
C GLN A 150 10.02 -10.69 -17.30
N ASN A 151 10.82 -9.78 -17.86
CA ASN A 151 12.11 -10.06 -18.49
C ASN A 151 12.01 -11.22 -19.52
N GLY A 152 10.93 -11.23 -20.31
CA GLY A 152 10.61 -12.32 -21.22
C GLY A 152 9.26 -12.16 -21.93
N PRO A 153 8.84 -13.14 -22.75
CA PRO A 153 7.51 -13.18 -23.31
C PRO A 153 6.47 -13.40 -22.20
N LEU A 154 5.30 -12.78 -22.34
CA LEU A 154 4.17 -13.04 -21.44
C LEU A 154 3.58 -14.41 -21.76
N SER A 155 3.07 -15.10 -20.75
CA SER A 155 2.38 -16.39 -20.90
C SER A 155 0.98 -16.27 -21.50
N TYR A 156 0.51 -15.04 -21.74
CA TYR A 156 -0.83 -14.72 -22.24
C TYR A 156 -0.77 -13.77 -23.45
N SER A 157 -1.86 -13.77 -24.23
CA SER A 157 -1.95 -12.95 -25.44
C SER A 157 -2.08 -11.46 -25.13
N ILE A 158 -1.76 -10.61 -26.11
CA ILE A 158 -2.00 -9.15 -26.01
C ILE A 158 -3.50 -8.82 -25.85
N ILE A 159 -4.38 -9.67 -26.38
CA ILE A 159 -5.83 -9.50 -26.25
C ILE A 159 -6.26 -9.71 -24.80
N ASP A 160 -5.73 -10.74 -24.14
CA ASP A 160 -6.04 -11.02 -22.73
C ASP A 160 -5.43 -9.98 -21.80
N PHE A 161 -4.24 -9.47 -22.14
CA PHE A 161 -3.70 -8.26 -21.51
C PHE A 161 -4.65 -7.07 -21.66
N GLY A 162 -5.17 -6.82 -22.87
CA GLY A 162 -6.12 -5.75 -23.16
C GLY A 162 -7.38 -5.83 -22.31
N LYS A 163 -8.00 -7.02 -22.21
CA LYS A 163 -9.16 -7.24 -21.33
C LYS A 163 -8.83 -6.90 -19.88
N GLY A 164 -7.69 -7.38 -19.37
CA GLY A 164 -7.24 -7.12 -18.01
C GLY A 164 -6.95 -5.63 -17.77
N TRP A 165 -6.34 -4.96 -18.74
CA TRP A 165 -6.03 -3.53 -18.70
C TRP A 165 -7.29 -2.68 -18.62
N VAL A 166 -8.29 -2.95 -19.46
CA VAL A 166 -9.58 -2.23 -19.43
C VAL A 166 -10.28 -2.41 -18.09
N VAL A 167 -10.33 -3.63 -17.57
CA VAL A 167 -10.92 -3.90 -16.24
C VAL A 167 -10.17 -3.17 -15.14
N ARG A 168 -8.83 -3.15 -15.19
CA ARG A 168 -7.99 -2.46 -14.20
C ARG A 168 -8.22 -0.96 -14.23
N GLU A 169 -8.13 -0.33 -15.40
CA GLU A 169 -8.30 1.11 -15.58
C GLU A 169 -9.73 1.55 -15.23
N GLY A 170 -10.74 0.79 -15.66
CA GLY A 170 -12.13 1.11 -15.38
C GLY A 170 -12.50 0.98 -13.89
N LEU A 171 -11.89 0.03 -13.18
CA LEU A 171 -12.15 -0.19 -11.75
C LEU A 171 -11.30 0.70 -10.83
N ALA A 172 -10.20 1.28 -11.31
CA ALA A 172 -9.31 2.09 -10.49
C ALA A 172 -10.05 3.26 -9.77
N PRO A 173 -10.88 4.09 -10.45
CA PRO A 173 -11.62 5.16 -9.78
C PRO A 173 -12.62 4.63 -8.74
N VAL A 174 -13.28 3.49 -9.02
CA VAL A 174 -14.25 2.88 -8.10
C VAL A 174 -13.55 2.35 -6.85
N ILE A 175 -12.40 1.71 -7.02
CA ILE A 175 -11.56 1.21 -5.92
C ILE A 175 -11.06 2.37 -5.06
N TYR A 176 -10.67 3.47 -5.71
CA TYR A 176 -10.19 4.69 -5.08
C TYR A 176 -11.26 5.33 -4.18
N ILE A 177 -12.46 5.58 -4.73
CA ILE A 177 -13.59 6.14 -3.97
C ILE A 177 -13.95 5.23 -2.78
N ARG A 178 -13.98 3.91 -2.98
CA ARG A 178 -14.22 2.96 -1.89
C ARG A 178 -13.15 2.98 -0.81
N ALA A 179 -11.90 3.26 -1.18
CA ALA A 179 -10.80 3.39 -0.22
C ALA A 179 -10.97 4.65 0.66
N LEU A 180 -11.45 5.75 0.08
CA LEU A 180 -11.70 7.00 0.80
C LEU A 180 -12.84 6.91 1.81
N ILE A 181 -13.93 6.22 1.46
CA ILE A 181 -15.13 6.15 2.31
C ILE A 181 -14.87 5.35 3.59
N ASN A 182 -14.04 4.30 3.53
CA ASN A 182 -13.86 3.38 4.64
C ASN A 182 -12.38 3.33 5.09
N PRO A 183 -12.02 3.90 6.25
CA PRO A 183 -10.64 3.89 6.76
C PRO A 183 -10.22 2.56 7.42
N ASN A 184 -11.15 1.62 7.61
CA ASN A 184 -10.84 0.35 8.28
C ASN A 184 -10.12 -0.61 7.33
N ILE A 185 -9.11 -1.30 7.85
CA ILE A 185 -8.30 -2.28 7.15
C ILE A 185 -8.48 -3.64 7.81
N GLU A 186 -8.89 -4.61 6.99
CA GLU A 186 -8.80 -6.02 7.35
C GLU A 186 -7.49 -6.57 6.78
N TRP A 187 -6.62 -7.09 7.65
CA TRP A 187 -5.37 -7.67 7.24
C TRP A 187 -4.98 -8.86 8.11
N ARG A 188 -4.71 -10.00 7.45
CA ARG A 188 -4.51 -11.31 8.08
C ARG A 188 -5.70 -11.61 9.00
N ASN A 189 -5.46 -11.73 10.30
CA ASN A 189 -6.48 -12.07 11.29
C ASN A 189 -6.94 -10.86 12.11
N GLY A 190 -6.50 -9.64 11.75
CA GLY A 190 -6.76 -8.42 12.50
C GLY A 190 -7.63 -7.42 11.74
N ARG A 191 -8.41 -6.64 12.51
CA ARG A 191 -9.10 -5.43 12.05
C ARG A 191 -8.45 -4.21 12.66
N PHE A 192 -8.03 -3.30 11.80
CA PHE A 192 -7.31 -2.09 12.19
C PHE A 192 -8.06 -0.87 11.69
N ARG A 193 -8.20 0.14 12.53
CA ARG A 193 -8.62 1.46 12.10
C ARG A 193 -7.39 2.30 11.82
N LEU A 194 -7.32 2.84 10.61
CA LEU A 194 -6.21 3.68 10.17
C LEU A 194 -6.45 5.13 10.59
N HIS A 195 -5.44 5.75 11.18
CA HIS A 195 -5.41 7.15 11.55
C HIS A 195 -4.39 7.92 10.71
N TRP A 196 -4.53 9.24 10.67
CA TRP A 196 -3.58 10.13 10.02
C TRP A 196 -2.16 9.94 10.56
N GLY A 197 -1.17 10.08 9.68
CA GLY A 197 0.22 9.76 9.98
C GLY A 197 0.52 8.25 9.94
N GLY A 198 -0.38 7.44 9.37
CA GLY A 198 -0.17 5.99 9.17
C GLY A 198 -0.31 5.12 10.43
N GLN A 199 -0.72 5.71 11.56
CA GLN A 199 -0.90 5.01 12.83
C GLN A 199 -2.10 4.06 12.77
N ILE A 200 -1.95 2.89 13.37
CA ILE A 200 -3.03 1.91 13.51
C ILE A 200 -3.49 1.79 14.95
N LYS A 201 -4.81 1.62 15.12
CA LYS A 201 -5.41 1.14 16.37
C LYS A 201 -6.21 -0.12 16.08
N ALA A 202 -6.12 -1.11 16.95
CA ALA A 202 -7.02 -2.26 16.90
C ALA A 202 -8.47 -1.75 17.00
N SER A 203 -9.33 -2.21 16.08
CA SER A 203 -10.74 -1.82 16.02
C SER A 203 -11.63 -2.77 16.81
#